data_AF-A0A7S2E267-F1
#
_entry.id   AF-A0A7S2E267-F1
#
_cell.length_a   1.000
_cell.length_b   1.000
_cell.length_c   1.000
_cell.angle_alpha   90.00
_cell.angle_beta   90.00
_cell.angle_gamma   90.00
#
_symmetry.space_group_name_H-M   'P 1'
#
loop_
_entity.id
_entity.type
_entity.pdbx_description
1 polymer ?
#
loop_
_entity_poly.entity_id
_entity_poly.type
_entity_poly.pdbx_seq_one_letter_code
_entity_poly.pdbx_strand_id
1 'polypeptide(L)'
;WSHDEMTRRRPDVGYFTHSLNELLPEEPERQAPMLRQIVEQAEAGQVRPLPMKVFAMRKDLVGGFRWLRDGRGIGKVVMQVDQHIPRGLLGVVVITGGLGGLGLVTAEAC
;
A
#
# COMPACT_ATOMS: atom_id res chain seq x y z
N TRP A 1 23.75 -7.67 12.04
CA TRP A 1 25.16 -7.23 12.10
C TRP A 1 25.21 -5.76 11.79
N SER A 2 26.04 -5.00 12.52
CA SER A 2 26.33 -3.62 12.14
C SER A 2 27.35 -3.59 10.99
N HIS A 3 27.41 -2.47 10.27
CA HIS A 3 28.38 -2.27 9.20
C HIS A 3 29.83 -2.47 9.71
N ASP A 4 30.19 -1.86 10.84
CA ASP A 4 31.53 -1.97 11.46
C ASP A 4 31.90 -3.40 11.89
N GLU A 5 30.92 -4.18 12.32
CA GLU A 5 31.13 -5.59 12.66
C GLU A 5 31.44 -6.41 11.40
N MET A 6 30.73 -6.15 10.30
CA MET A 6 30.97 -6.83 9.02
C MET A 6 32.29 -6.42 8.39
N THR A 7 32.65 -5.14 8.38
CA THR A 7 33.93 -4.67 7.84
C THR A 7 35.12 -5.29 8.56
N ARG A 8 35.03 -5.48 9.88
CA ARG A 8 36.09 -6.17 10.65
C ARG A 8 36.16 -7.67 10.36
N ARG A 9 35.02 -8.33 10.17
CA ARG A 9 34.96 -9.78 9.98
C ARG A 9 35.22 -10.21 8.55
N ARG A 10 34.80 -9.39 7.58
CA ARG A 10 34.91 -9.60 6.13
C ARG A 10 35.19 -8.25 5.45
N PRO A 11 36.45 -7.77 5.51
CA PRO A 11 36.83 -6.52 4.85
C PRO A 11 36.75 -6.61 3.32
N ASP A 12 36.61 -7.81 2.78
CA ASP A 12 36.47 -8.12 1.36
C ASP A 12 35.05 -7.95 0.81
N VAL A 13 34.05 -7.66 1.65
CA VAL A 13 32.65 -7.51 1.21
C VAL A 13 32.05 -6.16 1.64
N GLY A 14 31.24 -5.57 0.76
CA GLY A 14 30.38 -4.44 1.11
C GLY A 14 29.08 -4.93 1.76
N TYR A 15 28.79 -4.47 2.97
CA TYR A 15 27.56 -4.81 3.68
C TYR A 15 26.63 -3.60 3.77
N PHE A 16 25.42 -3.73 3.20
CA PHE A 16 24.40 -2.69 3.17
C PHE A 16 23.06 -3.26 3.64
N THR A 17 22.41 -2.58 4.57
CA THR A 17 21.03 -2.86 4.98
C THR A 17 20.11 -1.86 4.29
N HIS A 18 19.23 -2.35 3.43
CA HIS A 18 18.25 -1.52 2.75
C HIS A 18 16.85 -1.85 3.27
N SER A 19 16.21 -0.87 3.91
CA SER A 19 14.82 -0.93 4.35
C SER A 19 14.07 0.22 3.71
N LEU A 20 13.05 -0.08 2.90
CA LEU A 20 12.17 0.96 2.37
C LEU A 20 11.38 1.66 3.48
N ASN A 21 11.15 0.99 4.62
CA ASN A 21 10.44 1.57 5.76
C ASN A 21 11.27 2.66 6.47
N GLU A 22 12.60 2.58 6.40
CA GLU A 22 13.52 3.58 6.96
C GLU A 22 13.87 4.64 5.91
N LEU A 23 14.12 4.20 4.67
CA LEU A 23 14.53 5.08 3.57
C LEU A 23 13.43 6.06 3.17
N LEU A 24 12.16 5.65 3.15
CA LEU A 24 11.06 6.52 2.72
C LEU A 24 10.78 7.70 3.68
N PRO A 25 10.79 7.52 5.01
CA PRO A 25 10.71 8.66 5.94
C PRO A 25 11.93 9.58 5.93
N GLU A 26 13.14 9.02 5.77
CA GLU A 26 14.40 9.80 5.83
C GLU A 26 14.68 10.57 4.53
N GLU A 27 14.33 10.00 3.37
CA GLU A 27 14.59 10.54 2.04
C GLU A 27 13.33 10.45 1.13
N PRO A 28 12.21 11.10 1.51
CA PRO A 28 10.92 10.97 0.81
C PRO A 28 10.99 11.41 -0.66
N GLU A 29 11.85 12.36 -0.99
CA GLU A 29 12.07 12.84 -2.36
C GLU A 29 12.60 11.76 -3.31
N ARG A 30 13.20 10.68 -2.80
CA ARG A 30 13.71 9.57 -3.61
C ARG A 30 12.63 8.62 -4.09
N GLN A 31 11.48 8.57 -3.43
CA GLN A 31 10.40 7.65 -3.76
C GLN A 31 9.87 7.88 -5.19
N ALA A 32 9.58 9.13 -5.55
CA ALA A 32 8.97 9.44 -6.84
C ALA A 32 9.93 9.14 -8.02
N PRO A 33 11.22 9.56 -8.00
CA PRO A 33 12.20 9.15 -9.01
C PRO A 33 12.35 7.63 -9.14
N MET A 34 12.42 6.88 -8.03
CA MET A 34 12.52 5.42 -8.06
C MET A 34 11.32 4.77 -8.75
N LEU A 35 10.10 5.21 -8.43
CA LEU A 35 8.89 4.70 -9.07
C LEU A 35 8.82 5.08 -10.56
N ARG A 36 9.25 6.28 -10.95
CA ARG A 36 9.32 6.69 -12.37
C ARG A 36 10.28 5.81 -13.16
N GLN A 37 11.46 5.52 -12.61
CA GLN A 37 12.43 4.64 -13.25
C GLN A 37 11.85 3.24 -13.50
N ILE A 38 11.06 2.69 -12.55
CA ILE A 38 10.38 1.39 -12.73
C ILE A 38 9.33 1.47 -13.86
N VAL A 39 8.59 2.58 -13.96
CA VAL A 39 7.62 2.80 -15.04
C VAL A 39 8.32 2.85 -16.39
N GLU A 40 9.40 3.64 -16.53
CA GLU A 40 10.18 3.74 -17.77
C GLU A 40 10.72 2.37 -18.21
N GLN A 41 11.22 1.57 -17.26
CA GLN A 41 11.68 0.21 -17.56
C GLN A 41 10.54 -0.74 -17.97
N ALA A 42 9.35 -0.58 -17.39
CA ALA A 42 8.17 -1.35 -17.77
C ALA A 42 7.70 -0.96 -19.18
N GLU A 43 7.66 0.33 -19.51
CA GLU A 43 7.33 0.84 -20.86
C GLU A 43 8.35 0.38 -21.90
N ALA A 44 9.63 0.32 -21.54
CA ALA A 44 10.70 -0.24 -22.37
C ALA A 44 10.68 -1.77 -22.46
N GLY A 45 9.75 -2.45 -21.76
CA GLY A 45 9.61 -3.92 -21.76
C GLY A 45 10.73 -4.67 -21.02
N GLN A 46 11.57 -3.95 -20.25
CA GLN A 46 12.66 -4.53 -19.47
C GLN A 46 12.16 -5.20 -18.18
N VAL A 47 11.02 -4.73 -17.67
CA VAL A 47 10.35 -5.32 -16.51
C VAL A 47 9.03 -5.94 -16.96
N ARG A 48 8.80 -7.20 -16.57
CA ARG A 48 7.54 -7.90 -16.81
C ARG A 48 6.72 -8.00 -15.53
N PRO A 49 5.39 -7.84 -15.60
CA PRO A 49 4.54 -8.00 -14.43
C PRO A 49 4.66 -9.43 -13.88
N LEU A 50 4.69 -9.54 -12.56
CA LEU A 50 4.57 -10.83 -11.88
C LEU A 50 3.14 -11.37 -12.08
N PRO A 51 2.93 -12.70 -12.05
CA PRO A 51 1.59 -13.26 -11.96
C PRO A 51 0.79 -12.59 -10.83
N MET A 52 -0.45 -12.18 -11.11
CA MET A 52 -1.29 -11.47 -10.15
C MET A 52 -2.51 -12.31 -9.79
N LYS A 53 -2.78 -12.46 -8.50
CA LYS A 53 -4.05 -12.98 -8.01
C LYS A 53 -4.90 -11.81 -7.52
N VAL A 54 -5.96 -11.51 -8.24
CA VAL A 54 -6.85 -10.37 -7.97
C VAL A 54 -8.07 -10.82 -7.16
N PHE A 55 -8.38 -10.08 -6.11
CA PHE A 55 -9.57 -10.25 -5.26
C PHE A 55 -10.38 -8.94 -5.25
N ALA A 56 -11.71 -9.03 -5.31
CA ALA A 56 -12.55 -7.83 -5.21
C ALA A 56 -12.56 -7.35 -3.75
N MET A 57 -12.10 -6.12 -3.49
CA MET A 57 -11.91 -5.64 -2.11
C MET A 57 -13.20 -5.71 -1.29
N ARG A 58 -14.36 -5.36 -1.84
CA ARG A 58 -15.63 -5.37 -1.08
C ARG A 58 -16.12 -6.76 -0.71
N LYS A 59 -15.90 -7.76 -1.58
CA LYS A 59 -16.46 -9.10 -1.41
C LYS A 59 -15.47 -10.07 -0.79
N ASP A 60 -14.19 -9.91 -1.12
CA ASP A 60 -13.19 -10.96 -0.95
C ASP A 60 -11.97 -10.51 -0.11
N LEU A 61 -12.02 -9.37 0.60
CA LEU A 61 -10.89 -8.85 1.39
C LEU A 61 -10.27 -9.92 2.30
N VAL A 62 -11.12 -10.54 3.14
CA VAL A 62 -10.68 -11.57 4.08
C VAL A 62 -10.17 -12.81 3.34
N GLY A 63 -10.80 -13.16 2.22
CA GLY A 63 -10.37 -14.28 1.37
C GLY A 63 -8.98 -14.06 0.78
N GLY A 64 -8.70 -12.85 0.29
CA GLY A 64 -7.38 -12.50 -0.25
C GLY A 64 -6.28 -12.47 0.81
N PHE A 65 -6.56 -11.99 2.03
CA PHE A 65 -5.60 -12.08 3.13
C PHE A 65 -5.33 -13.51 3.59
N ARG A 66 -6.36 -14.38 3.62
CA ARG A 66 -6.15 -15.82 3.89
C ARG A 66 -5.27 -16.46 2.81
N TRP A 67 -5.53 -16.15 1.54
CA TRP A 67 -4.70 -16.64 0.44
C TRP A 67 -3.25 -16.17 0.54
N LEU A 68 -3.02 -14.90 0.91
CA LEU A 68 -1.68 -14.37 1.15
C LEU A 68 -0.97 -15.11 2.30
N ARG A 69 -1.67 -15.32 3.42
CA ARG A 69 -1.14 -16.03 4.60
C ARG A 69 -0.75 -17.48 4.31
N ASP A 70 -1.50 -18.16 3.45
CA ASP A 70 -1.23 -19.56 3.11
C ASP A 70 0.12 -19.75 2.39
N GLY A 71 0.74 -18.68 1.85
CA GLY A 71 2.11 -18.70 1.32
C GLY A 71 2.32 -19.53 0.04
N ARG A 72 1.26 -20.15 -0.50
CA ARG A 72 1.30 -20.98 -1.72
C ARG A 72 1.23 -20.17 -3.02
N GLY A 73 1.04 -18.86 -2.92
CA GLY A 73 0.87 -17.98 -4.05
C GLY A 73 2.20 -17.67 -4.76
N ILE A 74 2.18 -17.69 -6.09
CA ILE A 74 3.26 -17.15 -6.91
C ILE A 74 2.89 -15.73 -7.34
N GLY A 75 3.81 -14.78 -7.16
CA GLY A 75 3.65 -13.40 -7.60
C GLY A 75 2.95 -12.52 -6.57
N LYS A 76 2.02 -11.66 -7.02
CA LYS A 76 1.44 -10.59 -6.20
C LYS A 76 -0.06 -10.76 -5.97
N VAL A 77 -0.50 -10.58 -4.72
CA VAL A 77 -1.92 -10.45 -4.36
C VAL A 77 -2.36 -9.01 -4.56
N VAL A 78 -3.43 -8.80 -5.32
CA VAL A 78 -3.97 -7.48 -5.62
C VAL A 78 -5.41 -7.40 -5.12
N MET A 79 -5.69 -6.41 -4.27
CA MET A 79 -7.05 -6.07 -3.88
C MET A 79 -7.57 -5.02 -4.86
N GLN A 80 -8.54 -5.40 -5.69
CA GLN A 80 -9.18 -4.47 -6.62
C GLN A 80 -10.21 -3.64 -5.85
N VAL A 81 -9.94 -2.35 -5.75
CA VAL A 81 -10.88 -1.37 -5.20
C VAL A 81 -11.85 -0.99 -6.30
N ASP A 82 -13.15 -1.16 -6.06
CA ASP A 82 -14.17 -0.67 -6.98
C ASP A 82 -14.02 0.84 -7.14
N GLN A 83 -13.97 1.32 -8.39
CA GLN A 83 -13.85 2.76 -8.71
C GLN A 83 -14.99 3.61 -8.14
N HIS A 84 -16.06 2.97 -7.66
CA HIS A 84 -17.14 3.61 -6.95
C HIS A 84 -16.72 3.84 -5.49
N ILE A 85 -15.64 4.60 -5.29
CA ILE A 85 -15.47 5.37 -4.06
C ILE A 85 -16.58 6.42 -4.14
N PRO A 86 -17.66 6.34 -3.33
CA PRO A 86 -18.53 7.49 -3.20
C PRO A 86 -17.57 8.60 -2.74
N ARG A 87 -17.37 9.63 -3.56
CA ARG A 87 -16.66 10.83 -3.10
C ARG A 87 -17.40 11.22 -1.83
N GLY A 88 -16.81 10.94 -0.67
CA GLY A 88 -17.50 11.01 0.62
C GLY A 88 -18.20 12.34 0.68
N LEU A 89 -19.50 12.36 1.00
CA LEU A 89 -20.41 13.52 1.00
C LEU A 89 -19.68 14.86 0.81
N LEU A 90 -19.24 15.16 -0.42
CA LEU A 90 -18.55 16.42 -0.73
C LEU A 90 -19.65 17.45 -0.94
N GLY A 91 -20.48 17.63 0.07
CA GLY A 91 -21.73 18.36 -0.01
C GLY A 91 -22.35 18.61 1.35
N VAL A 92 -23.25 19.57 1.39
CA VAL A 92 -24.01 19.92 2.59
C VAL A 92 -25.12 18.91 2.79
N VAL A 93 -25.19 18.30 3.98
CA VAL A 93 -26.28 17.41 4.39
C VAL A 93 -27.25 18.18 5.29
N VAL A 94 -28.54 18.12 4.98
CA VAL A 94 -29.60 18.67 5.83
C VAL A 94 -30.26 17.52 6.59
N ILE A 95 -30.15 17.55 7.92
CA ILE A 95 -30.78 16.57 8.80
C ILE A 95 -32.09 17.15 9.35
N THR A 96 -33.22 16.70 8.81
CA THR A 96 -34.54 17.04 9.36
C THR A 96 -34.74 16.32 10.69
N GLY A 97 -35.10 17.04 11.75
CA GLY A 97 -35.14 16.49 13.11
C GLY A 97 -33.78 16.36 13.78
N GLY A 98 -32.75 17.08 13.29
CA GLY A 98 -31.38 17.05 13.82
C GLY A 98 -31.21 17.41 15.30
N LEU A 99 -32.24 18.02 15.92
CA LEU A 99 -32.25 18.35 17.34
C LEU A 99 -32.80 17.21 18.23
N GLY A 100 -33.33 16.14 17.64
CA GLY A 100 -33.73 14.94 18.37
C GLY A 100 -32.54 14.04 18.70
N GLY A 101 -32.69 13.10 19.64
CA GLY A 101 -31.60 12.22 20.08
C GLY A 101 -30.89 11.48 18.95
N LEU A 102 -31.64 10.89 18.01
CA LEU A 102 -31.07 10.24 16.82
C LEU A 102 -30.49 11.24 15.81
N GLY A 103 -31.06 12.44 15.74
CA GLY A 103 -30.59 13.53 14.86
C GLY A 103 -29.21 14.05 15.26
N LEU A 104 -28.97 14.20 16.56
CA LEU A 104 -27.67 14.60 17.11
C LEU A 104 -26.58 13.55 16.85
N VAL A 105 -26.86 12.28 17.15
CA VAL A 105 -25.90 11.18 16.91
C VAL A 105 -25.57 11.05 15.42
N THR A 106 -26.56 11.25 14.55
CA THR A 106 -26.34 11.23 13.09
C THR A 106 -25.49 12.42 12.64
N ALA A 107 -25.66 13.59 13.25
CA ALA A 107 -24.86 14.79 12.96
C ALA A 107 -23.40 14.68 13.44
N GLU A 108 -23.14 13.98 14.56
CA GLU A 108 -21.78 13.73 15.06
C GLU A 108 -21.00 12.70 14.21
N ALA A 109 -21.70 11.77 13.56
CA ALA A 109 -21.11 10.69 12.80
C ALA A 109 -20.88 11.02 11.31
N CYS A 110 -21.39 12.16 10.85
CA CYS A 110 -21.19 12.69 9.49
C CYS A 110 -19.97 13.61 9.44
#